data_AF-A0A9N9MJM3-F1
#
_entry.id   AF-A0A9N9MJM3-F1
#
_cell.length_a   1.000
_cell.length_b   1.000
_cell.length_c   1.000
_cell.angle_alpha   90.00
_cell.angle_beta   90.00
_cell.angle_gamma   90.00
#
_symmetry.space_group_name_H-M   'P 1'
#
loop_
_entity.id
_entity.type
_entity.pdbx_description
1 polymer ?
#
loop_
_entity_poly.entity_id
_entity_poly.type
_entity_poly.pdbx_seq_one_letter_code
_entity_poly.pdbx_strand_id
1 'polypeptide(L)'
;MGAVDIAGSGAVHLLGGSAALASALMLGPRLGRYDHGQGPLPLGNPVNAVMGLFVLWWGWLAFNSGSTYGLSGAKWHYAAQAAVTTMMSSFGGGTASILFSMAKLGGRIDALDIINGILGSLVAVTAGCYLYQGWEALVIGAVGAVLVCSAMPLIDLIKIDDPVGASAVHGVGGIWGIIAVGIFAQNPLPLNTTSGRSGLVKGGGWYLLGVQSLTAVCIIIWGVSTTIFLLWFINKIIPIRMDVHEELLGADITEHLVRHSRVGVSRALSAFRNVCDMKKAENLNPVGTNPGHEKHLFIVRCHNDQRTNFKTKESQKEEEW
;
A
#
# COMPACT_ATOMS: atom_id res chain seq x y z
N MET A 1 -6.68 -0.14 31.64
CA MET A 1 -7.91 0.28 30.96
C MET A 1 -8.73 -0.91 30.43
N GLY A 2 -8.07 -1.97 29.92
CA GLY A 2 -8.78 -3.14 29.36
C GLY A 2 -9.02 -3.04 27.85
N ALA A 3 -8.13 -2.33 27.16
CA ALA A 3 -8.13 -2.26 25.71
C ALA A 3 -7.72 -3.62 25.12
N VAL A 4 -8.32 -3.95 23.99
CA VAL A 4 -8.16 -5.24 23.32
C VAL A 4 -7.69 -4.96 21.90
N ASP A 5 -6.52 -5.50 21.57
CA ASP A 5 -5.92 -5.45 20.24
C ASP A 5 -5.10 -6.72 20.04
N ILE A 6 -5.73 -7.76 19.50
CA ILE A 6 -5.16 -9.11 19.46
C ILE A 6 -3.95 -9.19 18.54
N ALA A 7 -4.12 -8.77 17.28
CA ALA A 7 -3.10 -8.89 16.26
C ALA A 7 -2.52 -7.54 15.82
N GLY A 8 -3.11 -6.40 16.23
CA GLY A 8 -2.50 -5.08 16.02
C GLY A 8 -3.20 -4.12 15.05
N SER A 9 -4.53 -3.99 15.05
CA SER A 9 -5.16 -2.84 14.34
C SER A 9 -4.74 -1.52 14.96
N GLY A 10 -4.46 -1.49 16.26
CA GLY A 10 -3.91 -0.32 16.95
C GLY A 10 -2.39 -0.28 16.81
N ALA A 11 -1.73 -1.28 17.39
CA ALA A 11 -0.27 -1.27 17.60
C ALA A 11 0.55 -1.29 16.30
N VAL A 12 0.05 -1.94 15.24
CA VAL A 12 0.75 -2.00 13.94
C VAL A 12 0.12 -1.02 12.97
N HIS A 13 -1.18 -1.15 12.74
CA HIS A 13 -1.82 -0.43 11.64
C HIS A 13 -2.14 1.03 12.00
N LEU A 14 -2.86 1.31 13.09
CA LEU A 14 -3.17 2.69 13.46
C LEU A 14 -1.90 3.49 13.76
N LEU A 15 -0.94 2.88 14.46
CA LEU A 15 0.36 3.51 14.72
C LEU A 15 1.10 3.78 13.40
N GLY A 16 1.22 2.78 12.52
CA GLY A 16 1.88 2.92 11.22
C GLY A 16 1.20 3.92 10.29
N GLY A 17 -0.13 3.94 10.25
CA GLY A 17 -0.91 4.90 9.47
C GLY A 17 -0.82 6.32 10.02
N SER A 18 -0.75 6.47 11.34
CA SER A 18 -0.49 7.78 11.99
C SER A 18 0.91 8.29 11.67
N ALA A 19 1.90 7.40 11.67
CA ALA A 19 3.26 7.71 11.25
C ALA A 19 3.34 8.06 9.76
N ALA A 20 2.62 7.35 8.89
CA ALA A 20 2.53 7.66 7.47
C ALA A 20 1.94 9.05 7.23
N LEU A 21 0.85 9.38 7.91
CA LEU A 21 0.22 10.71 7.83
C LEU A 21 1.18 11.82 8.28
N ALA A 22 1.83 11.63 9.43
CA ALA A 22 2.84 12.55 9.93
C ALA A 22 4.02 12.73 8.97
N SER A 23 4.48 11.64 8.37
CA SER A 23 5.59 11.65 7.40
C SER A 23 5.21 12.40 6.12
N ALA A 24 4.02 12.14 5.57
CA ALA A 24 3.50 12.83 4.39
C ALA A 24 3.30 14.33 4.65
N LEU A 25 2.82 14.70 5.84
CA LEU A 25 2.70 16.09 6.27
C LEU A 25 4.06 16.79 6.36
N MET A 26 5.08 16.12 6.90
CA MET A 26 6.39 16.73 7.10
C MET A 26 7.21 16.82 5.82
N LEU A 27 7.12 15.81 4.94
CA LEU A 27 7.77 15.81 3.62
C LEU A 27 7.08 16.78 2.65
N GLY A 28 5.76 16.89 2.74
CA GLY A 28 4.93 17.62 1.80
C GLY A 28 4.77 16.90 0.44
N PRO A 29 3.93 17.43 -0.46
CA PRO A 29 3.64 16.77 -1.73
C PRO A 29 4.84 16.59 -2.64
N ARG A 30 4.87 15.49 -3.40
CA ARG A 30 5.82 15.32 -4.52
C ARG A 30 5.67 16.45 -5.53
N LEU A 31 6.76 16.79 -6.20
CA LEU A 31 6.80 17.89 -7.17
C LEU A 31 5.69 17.72 -8.22
N GLY A 32 4.87 18.76 -8.38
CA GLY A 32 3.78 18.80 -9.36
C GLY A 32 2.60 17.85 -9.08
N ARG A 33 2.57 17.13 -7.95
CA ARG A 33 1.53 16.13 -7.61
C ARG A 33 0.10 16.64 -7.80
N TYR A 34 -0.14 17.92 -7.49
CA TYR A 34 -1.46 18.54 -7.47
C TYR A 34 -1.66 19.64 -8.54
N ASP A 35 -0.71 19.82 -9.45
CA ASP A 35 -0.75 20.90 -10.47
C ASP A 35 -1.82 20.64 -11.54
N HIS A 36 -2.12 19.36 -11.79
CA HIS A 36 -3.10 18.91 -12.79
C HIS A 36 -4.32 18.23 -12.16
N GLY A 37 -4.63 18.61 -10.91
CA GLY A 37 -5.74 18.08 -10.13
C GLY A 37 -5.32 17.00 -9.13
N GLN A 38 -6.32 16.36 -8.52
CA GLN A 38 -6.15 15.40 -7.42
C GLN A 38 -6.20 13.94 -7.87
N GLY A 39 -6.36 13.69 -9.17
CA GLY A 39 -6.46 12.35 -9.72
C GLY A 39 -5.27 11.46 -9.31
N PRO A 40 -5.48 10.14 -9.18
CA PRO A 40 -4.42 9.22 -8.80
C PRO A 40 -3.32 9.21 -9.87
N LEU A 41 -2.08 9.08 -9.43
CA LEU A 41 -0.95 8.87 -10.34
C LEU A 41 -0.98 7.43 -10.88
N PRO A 42 -0.48 7.21 -12.11
CA PRO A 42 -0.41 5.86 -12.67
C PRO A 42 0.49 4.97 -11.82
N LEU A 43 0.06 3.72 -11.62
CA LEU A 43 0.86 2.69 -10.97
C LEU A 43 2.14 2.43 -11.75
N GLY A 44 3.27 2.36 -11.04
CA GLY A 44 4.55 1.97 -11.65
C GLY A 44 4.50 0.57 -12.27
N ASN A 45 3.85 -0.39 -11.59
CA ASN A 45 3.58 -1.72 -12.12
C ASN A 45 2.35 -2.36 -11.43
N PRO A 46 1.19 -2.44 -12.12
CA PRO A 46 -0.02 -3.05 -11.57
C PRO A 46 0.12 -4.53 -11.19
N VAL A 47 0.89 -5.31 -11.93
CA VAL A 47 1.09 -6.74 -11.66
C VAL A 47 1.83 -6.93 -10.33
N ASN A 48 2.87 -6.12 -10.10
CA ASN A 48 3.61 -6.16 -8.83
C ASN A 48 2.74 -5.70 -7.66
N ALA A 49 1.87 -4.71 -7.85
CA ALA A 49 0.94 -4.26 -6.82
C ALA A 49 -0.04 -5.38 -6.41
N VAL A 50 -0.63 -6.08 -7.38
CA VAL A 50 -1.52 -7.23 -7.13
C VAL A 50 -0.75 -8.41 -6.51
N MET A 51 0.49 -8.66 -6.94
CA MET A 51 1.34 -9.68 -6.32
C MET A 51 1.64 -9.34 -4.86
N GLY A 52 1.93 -8.07 -4.55
CA GLY A 52 2.11 -7.58 -3.19
C GLY A 52 0.86 -7.80 -2.34
N LEU A 53 -0.32 -7.48 -2.86
CA LEU A 53 -1.60 -7.80 -2.22
C LEU A 53 -1.70 -9.30 -1.90
N PHE A 54 -1.42 -10.18 -2.87
CA PHE A 54 -1.54 -11.62 -2.68
C PHE A 54 -0.62 -12.14 -1.56
N VAL A 55 0.65 -11.70 -1.54
CA VAL A 55 1.61 -12.09 -0.51
C VAL A 55 1.18 -11.57 0.87
N LEU A 56 0.74 -10.31 0.95
CA LEU A 56 0.23 -9.74 2.21
C LEU A 56 -1.02 -10.46 2.69
N TRP A 57 -1.96 -10.76 1.79
CA TRP A 57 -3.21 -11.45 2.10
C TRP A 57 -2.96 -12.86 2.64
N TRP A 58 -2.06 -13.62 2.00
CA TRP A 58 -1.65 -14.93 2.49
C TRP A 58 -0.91 -14.84 3.83
N GLY A 59 0.03 -13.89 3.96
CA GLY A 59 0.73 -13.63 5.21
C GLY A 59 -0.21 -13.23 6.35
N TRP A 60 -1.32 -12.55 6.04
CA TRP A 60 -2.30 -12.10 7.03
C TRP A 60 -3.01 -13.25 7.74
N LEU A 61 -3.17 -14.40 7.07
CA LEU A 61 -3.70 -15.61 7.71
C LEU A 61 -2.80 -16.03 8.88
N ALA A 62 -1.49 -16.08 8.65
CA ALA A 62 -0.52 -16.40 9.70
C ALA A 62 -0.45 -15.31 10.76
N PHE A 63 -0.53 -14.03 10.36
CA PHE A 63 -0.52 -12.87 11.27
C PHE A 63 -1.67 -12.94 12.29
N ASN A 64 -2.91 -13.16 11.82
CA ASN A 64 -4.08 -13.19 12.70
C ASN A 64 -4.21 -14.51 13.47
N SER A 65 -4.05 -15.66 12.81
CA SER A 65 -4.17 -16.96 13.49
C SER A 65 -3.03 -17.21 14.48
N GLY A 66 -1.82 -16.75 14.17
CA GLY A 66 -0.64 -16.84 15.03
C GLY A 66 -0.75 -15.98 16.29
N SER A 67 -1.57 -14.92 16.27
CA SER A 67 -1.82 -14.03 17.42
C SER A 67 -2.65 -14.66 18.54
N THR A 68 -2.91 -15.97 18.45
CA THR A 68 -3.37 -16.80 19.59
C THR A 68 -2.23 -17.28 20.49
N TYR A 69 -0.97 -17.13 20.04
CA TYR A 69 0.24 -17.52 20.75
C TYR A 69 0.22 -18.99 21.20
N GLY A 70 -0.15 -19.88 20.28
CA GLY A 70 -0.06 -21.33 20.45
C GLY A 70 -1.34 -22.08 20.05
N LEU A 71 -1.24 -23.41 20.00
CA LEU A 71 -2.33 -24.30 19.60
C LEU A 71 -2.82 -25.23 20.73
N SER A 72 -2.14 -25.23 21.88
CA SER A 72 -2.49 -26.09 23.01
C SER A 72 -3.81 -25.68 23.67
N GLY A 73 -4.52 -26.66 24.25
CA GLY A 73 -5.78 -26.42 24.96
C GLY A 73 -6.87 -25.88 24.03
N ALA A 74 -7.54 -24.80 24.43
CA ALA A 74 -8.61 -24.19 23.63
C ALA A 74 -8.10 -23.28 22.49
N LYS A 75 -6.80 -22.98 22.43
CA LYS A 75 -6.26 -21.94 21.53
C LYS A 75 -6.36 -22.29 20.04
N TRP A 76 -6.30 -23.57 19.67
CA TRP A 76 -6.40 -23.98 18.26
C TRP A 76 -7.75 -23.58 17.64
N HIS A 77 -8.85 -23.63 18.41
CA HIS A 77 -10.17 -23.20 17.94
C HIS A 77 -10.16 -21.72 17.58
N TYR A 78 -9.55 -20.88 18.42
CA TYR A 78 -9.42 -19.44 18.18
C TYR A 78 -8.47 -19.14 17.02
N ALA A 79 -7.42 -19.95 16.82
CA ALA A 79 -6.51 -19.78 15.69
C ALA A 79 -7.24 -20.08 14.36
N ALA A 80 -8.03 -21.16 14.34
CA ALA A 80 -8.88 -21.49 13.20
C ALA A 80 -9.96 -20.42 12.96
N GLN A 81 -10.60 -19.93 14.03
CA GLN A 81 -11.59 -18.86 13.92
C GLN A 81 -10.97 -17.57 13.35
N ALA A 82 -9.79 -17.17 13.83
CA ALA A 82 -9.06 -16.02 13.29
C ALA A 82 -8.74 -16.19 11.79
N ALA A 83 -8.38 -17.39 11.34
CA ALA A 83 -8.17 -17.63 9.91
C ALA A 83 -9.48 -17.44 9.11
N VAL A 84 -10.59 -18.01 9.60
CA VAL A 84 -11.90 -17.91 8.95
C VAL A 84 -12.39 -16.45 8.88
N THR A 85 -12.40 -15.73 10.00
CA THR A 85 -12.85 -14.33 10.05
C THR A 85 -11.95 -13.41 9.20
N THR A 86 -10.64 -13.69 9.12
CA THR A 86 -9.72 -12.95 8.24
C THR A 86 -10.15 -13.08 6.78
N MET A 87 -10.46 -14.31 6.33
CA MET A 87 -10.95 -14.54 4.97
C MET A 87 -12.33 -13.93 4.74
N MET A 88 -13.26 -14.10 5.69
CA MET A 88 -14.60 -13.51 5.60
C MET A 88 -14.56 -11.98 5.50
N SER A 89 -13.69 -11.34 6.29
CA SER A 89 -13.45 -9.90 6.21
C SER A 89 -12.91 -9.48 4.85
N SER A 90 -11.88 -10.19 4.35
CA SER A 90 -11.32 -9.91 3.02
C SER A 90 -12.33 -10.09 1.89
N PHE A 91 -13.24 -11.05 2.00
CA PHE A 91 -14.32 -11.25 1.04
C PHE A 91 -15.33 -10.10 1.07
N GLY A 92 -15.72 -9.66 2.27
CA GLY A 92 -16.55 -8.47 2.46
C GLY A 92 -15.90 -7.22 1.90
N GLY A 93 -14.62 -7.00 2.17
CA GLY A 93 -13.84 -5.86 1.68
C GLY A 93 -13.63 -5.87 0.17
N GLY A 94 -13.30 -7.03 -0.41
CA GLY A 94 -13.16 -7.20 -1.86
C GLY A 94 -14.46 -6.92 -2.61
N THR A 95 -15.58 -7.44 -2.09
CA THR A 95 -16.90 -7.21 -2.69
C THR A 95 -17.32 -5.74 -2.56
N ALA A 96 -17.16 -5.15 -1.38
CA ALA A 96 -17.51 -3.75 -1.13
C ALA A 96 -16.65 -2.79 -1.98
N SER A 97 -15.36 -3.06 -2.15
CA SER A 97 -14.47 -2.23 -2.97
C SER A 97 -14.76 -2.32 -4.47
N ILE A 98 -15.13 -3.50 -4.99
CA ILE A 98 -15.62 -3.64 -6.37
C ILE A 98 -16.88 -2.78 -6.57
N LEU A 99 -17.87 -2.91 -5.68
CA LEU A 99 -19.11 -2.14 -5.76
C LEU A 99 -18.86 -0.63 -5.63
N PHE A 100 -17.99 -0.24 -4.69
CA PHE A 100 -17.57 1.15 -4.51
C PHE A 100 -16.92 1.70 -5.78
N SER A 101 -15.97 0.97 -6.36
CA SER A 101 -15.31 1.38 -7.60
C SER A 101 -16.30 1.51 -8.76
N MET A 102 -17.21 0.54 -8.92
CA MET A 102 -18.23 0.59 -9.96
C MET A 102 -19.16 1.79 -9.79
N ALA A 103 -19.58 2.09 -8.56
CA ALA A 103 -20.38 3.28 -8.27
C ALA A 103 -19.61 4.58 -8.57
N LYS A 104 -18.33 4.66 -8.17
CA LYS A 104 -17.46 5.82 -8.38
C LYS A 104 -17.16 6.08 -9.87
N LEU A 105 -16.98 5.03 -10.67
CA LEU A 105 -16.45 5.12 -12.04
C LEU A 105 -17.48 4.78 -13.13
N GLY A 106 -18.78 4.78 -12.80
CA GLY A 106 -19.85 4.54 -13.78
C GLY A 106 -19.83 3.13 -14.36
N GLY A 107 -19.66 2.12 -13.51
CA GLY A 107 -19.65 0.69 -13.86
C GLY A 107 -18.26 0.10 -14.11
N ARG A 108 -17.18 0.89 -13.96
CA ARG A 108 -15.80 0.43 -14.15
C ARG A 108 -15.12 0.06 -12.83
N ILE A 109 -14.13 -0.81 -12.90
CA ILE A 109 -13.38 -1.31 -11.75
C ILE A 109 -11.96 -0.78 -11.80
N ASP A 110 -11.50 -0.20 -10.70
CA ASP A 110 -10.13 0.25 -10.47
C ASP A 110 -9.39 -0.75 -9.57
N ALA A 111 -8.17 -1.11 -9.99
CA ALA A 111 -7.37 -2.09 -9.28
C ALA A 111 -6.91 -1.56 -7.91
N LEU A 112 -6.62 -0.26 -7.79
CA LEU A 112 -6.19 0.35 -6.54
C LEU A 112 -7.30 0.33 -5.48
N ASP A 113 -8.54 0.64 -5.87
CA ASP A 113 -9.70 0.54 -4.98
C ASP A 113 -9.85 -0.89 -4.43
N ILE A 114 -9.70 -1.92 -5.26
CA ILE A 114 -9.77 -3.32 -4.81
C ILE A 114 -8.61 -3.67 -3.86
N ILE A 115 -7.38 -3.33 -4.24
CA ILE A 115 -6.19 -3.62 -3.44
C ILE A 115 -6.33 -2.99 -2.05
N ASN A 116 -6.61 -1.69 -2.01
CA ASN A 116 -6.72 -0.95 -0.76
C ASN A 116 -7.97 -1.32 0.03
N GLY A 117 -9.06 -1.71 -0.64
CA GLY A 117 -10.26 -2.22 0.01
C GLY A 117 -10.03 -3.55 0.72
N ILE A 118 -9.38 -4.51 0.05
CA ILE A 118 -9.01 -5.79 0.67
C ILE A 118 -8.03 -5.56 1.82
N LEU A 119 -6.95 -4.79 1.63
CA LEU A 119 -6.01 -4.48 2.71
C LEU A 119 -6.69 -3.77 3.89
N GLY A 120 -7.55 -2.79 3.62
CA GLY A 120 -8.31 -2.07 4.63
C GLY A 120 -9.23 -2.98 5.44
N SER A 121 -9.87 -3.96 4.79
CA SER A 121 -10.71 -4.97 5.46
C SER A 121 -9.89 -5.94 6.33
N LEU A 122 -8.69 -6.33 5.88
CA LEU A 122 -7.77 -7.14 6.66
C LEU A 122 -7.30 -6.37 7.91
N VAL A 123 -6.96 -5.09 7.76
CA VAL A 123 -6.65 -4.20 8.90
C VAL A 123 -7.84 -4.11 9.87
N ALA A 124 -9.06 -3.94 9.36
CA ALA A 124 -10.26 -3.76 10.18
C ALA A 124 -10.58 -4.96 11.08
N VAL A 125 -10.33 -6.19 10.63
CA VAL A 125 -10.64 -7.40 11.43
C VAL A 125 -9.54 -7.74 12.43
N THR A 126 -8.34 -7.20 12.26
CA THR A 126 -7.10 -7.63 12.94
C THR A 126 -7.18 -7.53 14.48
N ALA A 127 -7.67 -6.44 15.06
CA ALA A 127 -7.72 -6.26 16.52
C ALA A 127 -8.65 -7.26 17.23
N GLY A 128 -9.67 -7.77 16.53
CA GLY A 128 -10.64 -8.71 17.07
C GLY A 128 -10.70 -10.02 16.30
N CYS A 129 -9.59 -10.45 15.68
CA CYS A 129 -9.61 -11.50 14.66
C CYS A 129 -10.31 -12.79 15.09
N TYR A 130 -10.19 -13.25 16.34
CA TYR A 130 -10.95 -14.40 16.84
C TYR A 130 -12.15 -14.06 17.75
N LEU A 131 -12.55 -12.78 17.83
CA LEU A 131 -13.64 -12.31 18.68
C LEU A 131 -14.97 -12.14 17.93
N TYR A 132 -14.98 -12.37 16.62
CA TYR A 132 -16.14 -12.14 15.76
C TYR A 132 -16.71 -13.45 15.21
N GLN A 133 -18.01 -13.44 14.90
CA GLN A 133 -18.61 -14.46 14.05
C GLN A 133 -18.25 -14.20 12.58
N GLY A 134 -18.34 -15.24 11.74
CA GLY A 134 -17.96 -15.14 10.33
C GLY A 134 -18.72 -14.06 9.55
N TRP A 135 -20.03 -13.91 9.79
CA TRP A 135 -20.83 -12.86 9.14
C TRP A 135 -20.51 -11.45 9.67
N GLU A 136 -20.16 -11.33 10.96
CA GLU A 136 -19.74 -10.05 11.56
C GLU A 136 -18.43 -9.59 10.93
N ALA A 137 -17.48 -10.52 10.76
CA ALA A 137 -16.22 -10.24 10.10
C ALA A 137 -16.41 -9.76 8.65
N LEU A 138 -17.36 -10.35 7.90
CA LEU A 138 -17.72 -9.90 6.55
C LEU A 138 -18.21 -8.44 6.55
N VAL A 139 -19.09 -8.08 7.48
CA VAL A 139 -19.62 -6.71 7.61
C VAL A 139 -18.51 -5.74 8.03
N ILE A 140 -17.69 -6.11 9.03
CA ILE A 140 -16.56 -5.30 9.49
C ILE A 140 -15.60 -5.03 8.33
N GLY A 141 -15.31 -6.04 7.52
CA GLY A 141 -14.46 -5.92 6.34
C GLY A 141 -15.05 -5.03 5.26
N ALA A 142 -16.34 -5.18 4.95
CA ALA A 142 -17.03 -4.35 3.98
C ALA A 142 -17.03 -2.87 4.39
N VAL A 143 -17.33 -2.57 5.66
CA VAL A 143 -17.28 -1.21 6.20
C VAL A 143 -15.84 -0.67 6.16
N GLY A 144 -14.85 -1.48 6.55
CA GLY A 144 -13.44 -1.11 6.48
C GLY A 144 -12.99 -0.72 5.08
N ALA A 145 -13.38 -1.49 4.06
CA ALA A 145 -13.07 -1.18 2.66
C ALA A 145 -13.70 0.13 2.21
N VAL A 146 -14.99 0.36 2.49
CA VAL A 146 -15.67 1.61 2.11
C VAL A 146 -15.04 2.82 2.78
N LEU A 147 -14.72 2.72 4.08
CA LEU A 147 -14.06 3.80 4.81
C LEU A 147 -12.68 4.12 4.21
N VAL A 148 -11.86 3.10 3.94
CA VAL A 148 -10.53 3.28 3.35
C VAL A 148 -10.61 3.86 1.94
N CYS A 149 -11.43 3.29 1.07
CA CYS A 149 -11.59 3.78 -0.31
C CYS A 149 -12.14 5.21 -0.36
N SER A 150 -12.98 5.61 0.61
CA SER A 150 -13.49 6.98 0.74
C SER A 150 -12.46 7.93 1.36
N ALA A 151 -11.59 7.44 2.24
CA ALA A 151 -10.60 8.28 2.92
C ALA A 151 -9.47 8.75 1.99
N MET A 152 -9.01 7.91 1.05
CA MET A 152 -7.93 8.27 0.13
C MET A 152 -8.19 9.59 -0.63
N PRO A 153 -9.32 9.78 -1.36
CA PRO A 153 -9.58 11.04 -2.05
C PRO A 153 -9.80 12.22 -1.09
N LEU A 154 -10.25 11.98 0.15
CA LEU A 154 -10.38 13.03 1.16
C LEU A 154 -9.02 13.52 1.68
N ILE A 155 -8.04 12.63 1.80
CA ILE A 155 -6.66 12.97 2.13
C ILE A 155 -6.02 13.79 0.99
N ASP A 156 -6.25 13.39 -0.26
CA ASP A 156 -5.81 14.15 -1.44
C ASP A 156 -6.50 15.53 -1.53
N LEU A 157 -7.75 15.66 -1.08
CA LEU A 157 -8.49 16.93 -1.08
C LEU A 157 -7.81 18.00 -0.20
N ILE A 158 -7.21 17.57 0.92
CA ILE A 158 -6.44 18.44 1.82
C ILE A 158 -4.96 18.53 1.42
N LYS A 159 -4.60 18.06 0.22
CA LYS A 159 -3.27 18.12 -0.39
C LYS A 159 -2.18 17.42 0.43
N ILE A 160 -2.53 16.31 1.09
CA ILE A 160 -1.55 15.42 1.71
C ILE A 160 -1.24 14.30 0.72
N ASP A 161 -0.02 14.30 0.20
CA ASP A 161 0.41 13.31 -0.78
C ASP A 161 0.88 12.03 -0.07
N ASP A 162 -0.07 11.12 0.14
CA ASP A 162 0.17 9.76 0.62
C ASP A 162 0.25 8.80 -0.59
N PRO A 163 1.45 8.47 -1.10
CA PRO A 163 1.60 7.88 -2.43
C PRO A 163 0.95 6.52 -2.61
N VAL A 164 0.80 5.78 -1.52
CA VAL A 164 0.28 4.41 -1.50
C VAL A 164 -1.01 4.29 -0.68
N GLY A 165 -1.50 5.39 -0.10
CA GLY A 165 -2.68 5.39 0.76
C GLY A 165 -2.46 4.71 2.11
N ALA A 166 -1.23 4.69 2.64
CA ALA A 166 -0.90 4.01 3.90
C ALA A 166 -1.69 4.59 5.09
N SER A 167 -1.86 5.91 5.13
CA SER A 167 -2.64 6.63 6.15
C SER A 167 -4.12 6.24 6.09
N ALA A 168 -4.67 6.03 4.90
CA ALA A 168 -6.04 5.54 4.75
C ALA A 168 -6.15 4.06 5.16
N VAL A 169 -5.42 3.17 4.50
CA VAL A 169 -5.49 1.71 4.70
C VAL A 169 -5.20 1.34 6.15
N HIS A 170 -4.11 1.84 6.72
CA HIS A 170 -3.68 1.47 8.06
C HIS A 170 -4.22 2.40 9.13
N GLY A 171 -4.29 3.70 8.88
CA GLY A 171 -4.82 4.68 9.84
C GLY A 171 -6.33 4.55 9.99
N VAL A 172 -7.08 4.84 8.92
CA VAL A 172 -8.57 4.77 8.97
C VAL A 172 -9.04 3.33 9.18
N GLY A 173 -8.44 2.35 8.50
CA GLY A 173 -8.71 0.94 8.75
C GLY A 173 -8.41 0.52 10.19
N GLY A 174 -7.31 1.03 10.78
CA GLY A 174 -6.90 0.74 12.15
C GLY A 174 -7.85 1.34 13.20
N ILE A 175 -8.30 2.59 12.98
CA ILE A 175 -9.34 3.24 13.80
C ILE A 175 -10.60 2.37 13.81
N TRP A 176 -11.08 2.01 12.61
CA TRP A 176 -12.27 1.19 12.49
C TRP A 176 -12.08 -0.18 13.15
N GLY A 177 -10.93 -0.83 12.99
CA GLY A 177 -10.68 -2.13 13.60
C GLY A 177 -10.68 -2.09 15.13
N ILE A 178 -10.09 -1.06 15.73
CA ILE A 178 -10.14 -0.86 17.18
C ILE A 178 -11.57 -0.61 17.66
N ILE A 179 -12.35 0.23 16.95
CA ILE A 179 -13.75 0.51 17.27
C ILE A 179 -14.62 -0.75 17.10
N ALA A 180 -14.39 -1.55 16.06
CA ALA A 180 -15.14 -2.77 15.77
C ALA A 180 -15.05 -3.78 16.92
N VAL A 181 -13.92 -3.86 17.62
CA VAL A 181 -13.80 -4.66 18.85
C VAL A 181 -14.80 -4.18 19.92
N GLY A 182 -14.89 -2.87 20.11
CA GLY A 182 -15.84 -2.26 21.05
C GLY A 182 -17.31 -2.54 20.73
N ILE A 183 -17.62 -2.78 19.46
CA ILE A 183 -18.99 -3.02 18.99
C ILE A 183 -19.30 -4.53 18.99
N PHE A 184 -18.45 -5.35 18.38
CA PHE A 184 -18.76 -6.74 18.00
C PHE A 184 -18.08 -7.83 18.84
N ALA A 185 -17.06 -7.50 19.65
CA ALA A 185 -16.27 -8.53 20.31
C ALA A 185 -17.08 -9.46 21.21
N GLN A 186 -16.89 -10.76 21.03
CA GLN A 186 -17.36 -11.78 21.97
C GLN A 186 -16.31 -12.04 23.05
N ASN A 187 -16.74 -12.30 24.28
CA ASN A 187 -15.86 -12.78 25.35
C ASN A 187 -15.40 -14.22 25.06
N PRO A 188 -14.10 -14.48 24.81
CA PRO A 188 -13.63 -15.76 24.30
C PRO A 188 -13.27 -16.74 25.42
N LEU A 189 -14.25 -17.43 26.04
CA LEU A 189 -13.96 -18.40 27.10
C LEU A 189 -13.26 -19.68 26.58
N PRO A 190 -12.21 -20.21 27.24
CA PRO A 190 -11.64 -19.81 28.53
C PRO A 190 -10.51 -18.78 28.46
N LEU A 191 -10.24 -18.18 27.29
CA LEU A 191 -9.25 -17.11 27.17
C LEU A 191 -9.76 -15.84 27.87
N ASN A 192 -8.83 -15.10 28.50
CA ASN A 192 -9.18 -13.88 29.23
C ASN A 192 -8.78 -12.60 28.47
N THR A 193 -8.72 -12.66 27.14
CA THR A 193 -8.17 -11.57 26.31
C THR A 193 -9.03 -10.31 26.31
N THR A 194 -10.34 -10.42 26.59
CA THR A 194 -11.23 -9.27 26.80
C THR A 194 -11.46 -8.93 28.28
N SER A 195 -10.81 -9.65 29.20
CA SER A 195 -11.08 -9.60 30.65
C SER A 195 -12.56 -9.80 31.02
N GLY A 196 -13.25 -10.72 30.34
CA GLY A 196 -14.66 -10.99 30.57
C GLY A 196 -15.63 -10.00 29.92
N ARG A 197 -15.13 -9.01 29.17
CA ARG A 197 -15.95 -7.99 28.51
C ARG A 197 -16.40 -8.46 27.13
N SER A 198 -17.54 -7.93 26.70
CA SER A 198 -18.09 -8.11 25.36
C SER A 198 -18.35 -6.74 24.72
N GLY A 199 -18.52 -6.72 23.41
CA GLY A 199 -18.88 -5.52 22.66
C GLY A 199 -20.34 -5.13 22.87
N LEU A 200 -20.68 -3.93 22.38
CA LEU A 200 -22.00 -3.32 22.50
C LEU A 200 -23.13 -4.24 22.00
N VAL A 201 -22.99 -4.85 20.82
CA VAL A 201 -24.04 -5.70 20.22
C VAL A 201 -24.14 -7.08 20.87
N LYS A 202 -23.18 -7.42 21.73
CA LYS A 202 -23.15 -8.66 22.53
C LYS A 202 -23.61 -8.42 23.97
N GLY A 203 -24.18 -7.25 24.26
CA GLY A 203 -24.71 -6.90 25.59
C GLY A 203 -23.65 -6.43 26.60
N GLY A 204 -22.41 -6.15 26.17
CA GLY A 204 -21.34 -5.70 27.07
C GLY A 204 -21.37 -4.21 27.44
N GLY A 205 -22.37 -3.47 26.95
CA GLY A 205 -22.55 -2.04 27.20
C GLY A 205 -21.50 -1.15 26.55
N TRP A 206 -21.38 0.08 27.03
CA TRP A 206 -20.54 1.13 26.41
C TRP A 206 -19.07 1.12 26.86
N TYR A 207 -18.73 0.36 27.91
CA TYR A 207 -17.41 0.43 28.52
C TYR A 207 -16.30 0.00 27.55
N LEU A 208 -16.44 -1.16 26.90
CA LEU A 208 -15.41 -1.65 25.98
C LEU A 208 -15.26 -0.69 24.78
N LEU A 209 -16.37 -0.20 24.22
CA LEU A 209 -16.35 0.78 23.15
C LEU A 209 -15.62 2.07 23.57
N GLY A 210 -15.92 2.63 24.75
CA GLY A 210 -15.24 3.82 25.25
C GLY A 210 -13.74 3.61 25.44
N VAL A 211 -13.32 2.46 25.96
CA VAL A 211 -11.90 2.11 26.11
C VAL A 211 -11.21 1.98 24.76
N GLN A 212 -11.83 1.33 23.77
CA GLN A 212 -11.29 1.20 22.43
C GLN A 212 -11.17 2.57 21.73
N SER A 213 -12.20 3.41 21.81
CA SER A 213 -12.18 4.77 21.26
C SER A 213 -11.06 5.62 21.87
N LEU A 214 -10.90 5.59 23.21
CA LEU A 214 -9.79 6.26 23.88
C LEU A 214 -8.44 5.72 23.43
N THR A 215 -8.33 4.40 23.27
CA THR A 215 -7.10 3.74 22.78
C THR A 215 -6.73 4.24 21.38
N ALA A 216 -7.71 4.34 20.46
CA ALA A 216 -7.46 4.87 19.13
C ALA A 216 -6.93 6.32 19.18
N VAL A 217 -7.55 7.20 19.99
CA VAL A 217 -7.10 8.59 20.17
C VAL A 217 -5.67 8.64 20.72
N CYS A 218 -5.37 7.85 21.76
CA CYS A 218 -4.03 7.79 22.34
C CYS A 218 -2.98 7.35 21.32
N ILE A 219 -3.27 6.32 20.51
CA ILE A 219 -2.34 5.84 19.47
C ILE A 219 -2.12 6.88 18.38
N ILE A 220 -3.17 7.57 17.93
CA ILE A 220 -3.05 8.63 16.92
C ILE A 220 -2.17 9.76 17.45
N ILE A 221 -2.47 10.27 18.65
CA ILE A 221 -1.70 11.37 19.26
C ILE A 221 -0.24 10.93 19.43
N TRP A 222 0.00 9.74 19.98
CA TRP A 222 1.34 9.21 20.15
C TRP A 222 2.08 9.05 18.83
N GLY A 223 1.47 8.39 17.84
CA GLY A 223 2.07 8.12 16.54
C GLY A 223 2.42 9.39 15.79
N VAL A 224 1.47 10.34 15.68
CA VAL A 224 1.74 11.63 15.01
C VAL A 224 2.82 12.41 15.74
N SER A 225 2.70 12.57 17.06
CA SER A 225 3.63 13.41 17.83
C SER A 225 5.05 12.85 17.81
N THR A 226 5.20 11.54 18.02
CA THR A 226 6.52 10.90 18.03
C THR A 226 7.16 10.86 16.64
N THR A 227 6.39 10.56 15.59
CA THR A 227 6.93 10.57 14.22
C THR A 227 7.37 11.97 13.79
N ILE A 228 6.56 13.01 14.05
CA ILE A 228 6.97 14.39 13.75
C ILE A 228 8.24 14.75 14.50
N PHE A 229 8.30 14.46 15.80
CA PHE A 229 9.47 14.78 16.62
C PHE A 229 10.74 14.08 16.10
N LEU A 230 10.65 12.78 15.81
CA LEU A 230 11.78 11.99 15.32
C LEU A 230 12.23 12.43 13.93
N LEU A 231 11.31 12.58 12.98
CA LEU A 231 11.66 13.03 11.64
C LEU A 231 12.21 14.45 11.66
N TRP A 232 11.66 15.34 12.48
CA TRP A 232 12.20 16.69 12.65
C TRP A 232 13.65 16.65 13.12
N PHE A 233 13.96 15.81 14.11
CA PHE A 233 15.32 15.64 14.60
C PHE A 233 16.25 15.06 13.53
N ILE A 234 15.81 14.00 12.83
CA ILE A 234 16.58 13.39 11.72
C ILE A 234 16.86 14.44 10.64
N ASN A 235 15.85 15.23 10.25
CA ASN A 235 15.95 16.26 9.22
C ASN A 235 16.94 17.40 9.57
N LYS A 236 17.35 17.53 10.84
CA LYS A 236 18.43 18.45 11.23
C LYS A 236 19.83 17.92 10.95
N ILE A 237 19.97 16.60 10.82
CA ILE A 237 21.25 15.92 10.62
C ILE A 237 21.37 15.45 9.17
N ILE A 238 20.32 14.82 8.65
CA ILE A 238 20.24 14.25 7.31
C ILE A 238 18.91 14.69 6.71
N PRO A 239 18.92 15.52 5.64
CA PRO A 239 17.70 15.92 4.95
C PRO A 239 16.88 14.69 4.55
N ILE A 240 15.60 14.66 4.93
CA ILE A 240 14.73 13.51 4.65
C ILE A 240 14.06 13.59 3.27
N ARG A 241 14.09 14.77 2.64
CA ARG A 241 13.55 15.01 1.31
C ARG A 241 14.70 15.23 0.34
N MET A 242 14.62 14.59 -0.81
CA MET A 242 15.56 14.73 -1.91
C MET A 242 15.58 16.16 -2.45
N ASP A 243 16.70 16.57 -3.04
CA ASP A 243 16.76 17.84 -3.76
C ASP A 243 15.86 17.81 -5.01
N VAL A 244 15.37 18.98 -5.44
CA VAL A 244 14.41 19.11 -6.55
C VAL A 244 14.88 18.41 -7.82
N HIS A 245 16.17 18.55 -8.16
CA HIS A 245 16.74 17.96 -9.36
C HIS A 245 16.90 16.44 -9.23
N GLU A 246 17.15 15.92 -8.02
CA GLU A 246 17.22 14.48 -7.75
C GLU A 246 15.83 13.84 -7.78
N GLU A 247 14.81 14.51 -7.22
CA GLU A 247 13.41 14.05 -7.27
C GLU A 247 12.91 13.96 -8.72
N LEU A 248 13.32 14.89 -9.60
CA LEU A 248 13.00 14.87 -11.03
C LEU A 248 13.73 13.76 -11.81
N LEU A 249 14.94 13.39 -11.40
CA LEU A 249 15.69 12.28 -11.99
C LEU A 249 15.15 10.91 -11.52
N GLY A 250 14.66 10.85 -10.27
CA GLY A 250 14.08 9.68 -9.63
C GLY A 250 15.08 8.91 -8.77
N ALA A 251 14.59 8.41 -7.62
CA ALA A 251 15.38 7.70 -6.61
C ALA A 251 16.13 6.46 -7.14
N ASP A 252 15.55 5.75 -8.12
CA ASP A 252 16.20 4.62 -8.77
C ASP A 252 17.60 4.99 -9.28
N ILE A 253 17.74 6.16 -9.90
CA ILE A 253 19.01 6.62 -10.47
C ILE A 253 19.89 7.26 -9.40
N THR A 254 19.32 8.14 -8.58
CA THR A 254 20.08 9.00 -7.67
C THR A 254 20.56 8.26 -6.43
N GLU A 255 19.76 7.36 -5.87
CA GLU A 255 20.08 6.62 -4.65
C GLU A 255 20.55 5.19 -4.93
N HIS A 256 20.02 4.56 -5.98
CA HIS A 256 20.23 3.12 -6.21
C HIS A 256 21.08 2.79 -7.44
N LEU A 257 21.42 3.79 -8.26
CA LEU A 257 22.18 3.60 -9.51
C LEU A 257 21.54 2.52 -10.42
N VAL A 258 20.21 2.52 -10.50
CA VAL A 258 19.40 1.65 -11.35
C VAL A 258 18.82 2.47 -12.49
N ARG A 259 19.05 2.02 -13.73
CA ARG A 259 18.54 2.68 -14.95
C ARG A 259 17.51 1.80 -15.64
N HIS A 260 16.32 2.34 -15.90
CA HIS A 260 15.29 1.64 -16.68
C HIS A 260 15.35 2.05 -18.16
N SER A 261 15.34 1.07 -19.07
CA SER A 261 15.44 1.31 -20.53
C SER A 261 14.15 1.78 -21.19
N ARG A 262 12.99 1.63 -20.52
CA ARG A 262 11.66 2.01 -21.06
C ARG A 262 11.05 3.26 -20.44
N VAL A 263 11.65 3.80 -19.38
CA VAL A 263 11.19 5.02 -18.72
C VAL A 263 11.95 6.19 -19.36
N GLY A 264 11.30 7.34 -19.57
CA GLY A 264 11.79 8.53 -20.30
C GLY A 264 13.03 9.23 -19.73
N VAL A 265 13.83 8.50 -18.95
CA VAL A 265 15.09 8.86 -18.31
C VAL A 265 16.03 9.59 -19.26
N SER A 266 16.14 9.19 -20.52
CA SER A 266 17.05 9.81 -21.49
C SER A 266 16.83 11.33 -21.70
N ARG A 267 15.58 11.80 -21.65
CA ARG A 267 15.27 13.24 -21.80
C ARG A 267 15.58 14.03 -20.52
N ALA A 268 15.22 13.50 -19.35
CA ALA A 268 15.54 14.12 -18.07
C ALA A 268 17.06 14.18 -17.85
N LEU A 269 17.77 13.08 -18.12
CA LEU A 269 19.24 13.01 -18.07
C LEU A 269 19.90 14.06 -18.98
N SER A 270 19.35 14.30 -20.16
CA SER A 270 19.87 15.33 -21.08
C SER A 270 19.64 16.75 -20.58
N ALA A 271 18.51 17.01 -19.92
CA ALA A 271 18.15 18.33 -19.38
C ALA A 271 18.99 18.70 -18.14
N PHE A 272 19.41 17.72 -17.34
CA PHE A 272 20.18 17.92 -16.11
C PHE A 272 21.70 17.72 -16.26
N ARG A 273 22.19 17.57 -17.50
CA ARG A 273 23.62 17.27 -17.78
C ARG A 273 24.61 18.27 -17.18
N ASN A 274 24.18 19.52 -16.99
CA ASN A 274 25.02 20.59 -16.47
C ASN A 274 24.99 20.70 -14.94
N VAL A 275 24.13 19.93 -14.26
CA VAL A 275 23.87 20.05 -12.82
C VAL A 275 24.29 18.77 -12.06
N CYS A 276 24.18 17.60 -12.68
CA CYS A 276 24.58 16.32 -12.08
C CYS A 276 25.86 15.72 -12.71
N ASP A 277 26.64 14.96 -11.93
CA ASP A 277 27.75 14.15 -12.47
C ASP A 277 27.20 12.90 -13.19
N MET A 278 26.84 13.12 -14.46
CA MET A 278 26.19 12.13 -15.31
C MET A 278 27.10 10.98 -15.75
N LYS A 279 28.42 11.07 -15.54
CA LYS A 279 29.36 10.03 -15.98
C LYS A 279 29.08 8.69 -15.31
N LYS A 280 28.61 8.70 -14.06
CA LYS A 280 28.18 7.46 -13.38
C LYS A 280 26.87 6.93 -13.94
N ALA A 281 25.87 7.80 -14.17
CA ALA A 281 24.55 7.40 -14.65
C ALA A 281 24.53 6.92 -16.12
N GLU A 282 25.35 7.51 -16.98
CA GLU A 282 25.50 7.10 -18.39
C GLU A 282 26.13 5.71 -18.52
N ASN A 283 27.01 5.33 -17.60
CA ASN A 283 27.72 4.06 -17.57
C ASN A 283 26.92 2.90 -16.93
N LEU A 284 25.69 3.14 -16.45
CA LEU A 284 24.86 2.10 -15.87
C LEU A 284 24.20 1.25 -16.96
N ASN A 285 24.36 -0.07 -16.84
CA ASN A 285 23.63 -1.02 -17.68
C ASN A 285 22.13 -0.94 -17.35
N PRO A 286 21.26 -0.78 -18.35
CA PRO A 286 19.83 -0.69 -18.09
C PRO A 286 19.25 -2.04 -17.63
N VAL A 287 18.36 -2.02 -16.65
CA VAL A 287 17.63 -3.19 -16.15
C VAL A 287 16.43 -3.48 -17.05
N GLY A 288 16.18 -4.77 -17.34
CA GLY A 288 15.05 -5.21 -18.17
C GLY A 288 15.37 -5.38 -19.65
N THR A 289 16.63 -5.15 -20.06
CA THR A 289 17.13 -5.58 -21.37
C THR A 289 17.66 -7.00 -21.28
N ASN A 290 17.25 -7.87 -22.21
CA ASN A 290 17.91 -9.16 -22.42
C ASN A 290 19.09 -8.92 -23.38
N PRO A 291 20.36 -8.97 -22.91
CA PRO A 291 21.51 -8.65 -23.74
C PRO A 291 21.63 -9.57 -24.96
N GLY A 292 21.21 -10.83 -24.83
CA GLY A 292 21.18 -11.78 -25.94
C GLY A 292 20.12 -11.44 -26.98
N HIS A 293 18.92 -11.05 -26.54
CA HIS A 293 17.83 -10.64 -27.44
C HIS A 293 18.16 -9.35 -28.18
N GLU A 294 18.67 -8.32 -27.48
CA GLU A 294 19.05 -7.05 -28.10
C GLU A 294 20.22 -7.22 -29.08
N LYS A 295 21.23 -8.02 -28.71
CA LYS A 295 22.32 -8.36 -29.61
C LYS A 295 21.82 -9.10 -30.85
N HIS A 296 20.84 -10.00 -30.69
CA HIS A 296 20.22 -10.69 -31.82
C HIS A 296 19.40 -9.74 -32.69
N LEU A 297 18.58 -8.85 -32.12
CA LEU A 297 17.85 -7.82 -32.84
C LEU A 297 18.79 -6.87 -33.59
N PHE A 298 19.91 -6.48 -32.98
CA PHE A 298 20.94 -5.67 -33.62
C PHE A 298 21.56 -6.41 -34.82
N ILE A 299 21.92 -7.68 -34.66
CA ILE A 299 22.41 -8.52 -35.77
C ILE A 299 21.37 -8.59 -36.89
N VAL A 300 20.09 -8.84 -36.56
CA VAL A 300 19.00 -8.91 -37.54
C VAL A 300 18.79 -7.56 -38.25
N ARG A 301 18.84 -6.44 -37.53
CA ARG A 301 18.75 -5.09 -38.13
C ARG A 301 19.91 -4.81 -39.07
N CYS A 302 21.15 -5.05 -38.64
CA CYS A 302 22.34 -4.91 -39.49
C CYS A 302 22.26 -5.79 -40.74
N HIS A 303 21.74 -7.02 -40.61
CA HIS A 303 21.60 -7.93 -41.73
C HIS A 303 20.49 -7.50 -42.71
N ASN A 304 19.41 -6.90 -42.20
CA ASN A 304 18.35 -6.31 -43.02
C ASN A 304 18.83 -5.03 -43.73
N ASP A 305 19.54 -4.15 -43.03
CA ASP A 305 20.11 -2.92 -43.62
C ASP A 305 21.11 -3.23 -44.74
N GLN A 306 21.93 -4.29 -44.56
CA GLN A 306 22.81 -4.80 -45.61
C GLN A 306 22.04 -5.36 -46.81
N ARG A 307 20.92 -6.07 -46.59
CA ARG A 307 20.06 -6.59 -47.67
C ARG A 307 19.34 -5.48 -48.44
N THR A 308 18.84 -4.45 -47.77
CA THR A 308 18.27 -3.27 -48.43
C THR A 308 19.32 -2.55 -49.26
N ASN A 309 20.52 -2.33 -48.71
CA ASN A 309 21.61 -1.70 -49.44
C ASN A 309 22.07 -2.53 -50.65
N PHE A 310 22.05 -3.85 -50.56
CA PHE A 310 22.35 -4.74 -51.70
C PHE A 310 21.29 -4.66 -52.79
N LYS A 311 20.00 -4.68 -52.42
CA LYS A 311 18.89 -4.55 -53.39
C LYS A 311 18.87 -3.20 -54.11
N THR A 312 19.19 -2.09 -53.43
CA THR A 312 19.35 -0.78 -54.09
C THR A 312 20.53 -0.75 -55.06
N LYS A 313 21.60 -1.51 -54.79
CA LYS A 313 22.74 -1.63 -55.72
C LYS A 313 22.47 -2.54 -56.91
N GLU A 314 21.65 -3.57 -56.74
CA GLU A 314 21.18 -4.41 -57.85
C GLU A 314 20.17 -3.68 -58.74
N SER A 315 19.22 -2.95 -58.17
CA SER A 315 18.27 -2.14 -58.96
C SER A 315 18.96 -1.03 -59.75
N GLN A 316 20.01 -0.42 -59.18
CA GLN A 316 20.84 0.57 -59.90
C GLN A 316 21.69 -0.05 -61.01
N LYS A 317 22.01 -1.35 -60.93
CA LYS A 317 22.72 -2.07 -62.01
C LYS A 317 21.78 -2.57 -63.11
N GLU A 318 20.53 -2.87 -62.80
CA GLU A 318 19.51 -3.24 -63.80
C GLU A 318 19.01 -2.04 -64.62
N GLU A 319 19.15 -0.80 -64.13
CA GLU A 319 18.87 0.43 -64.90
C GLU A 319 20.04 0.87 -65.83
N GLU A 320 21.20 0.20 -65.76
CA GLU A 320 22.39 0.52 -66.58
C GLU A 320 22.60 -0.43 -67.80
N TRP A 321 21.60 -1.25 -68.17
CA TRP A 321 21.58 -2.06 -69.40
C TRP A 321 20.32 -1.79 -70.22
#